data_AF-A0A2H6EFF8-F1
#
_entry.id   AF-A0A2H6EFF8-F1
#
_cell.length_a   1.000
_cell.length_b   1.000
_cell.length_c   1.000
_cell.angle_alpha   90.00
_cell.angle_beta   90.00
_cell.angle_gamma   90.00
#
_symmetry.space_group_name_H-M   'P 1'
#
loop_
_entity.id
_entity.type
_entity.pdbx_description
1 polymer ?
#
loop_
_entity_poly.entity_id
_entity_poly.type
_entity_poly.pdbx_seq_one_letter_code
_entity_poly.pdbx_strand_id
1 'polypeptide(L)'
;MDASKNKKSILTLIVLFAGGFVPIMLIVLSFGYAEYFKAQAIGPKVIKVAHQFGVPYIFFIYIPAILFLIWALVYTKKKYQDLYRRIWVGLAAGAIATIGLDWIRQMGVINGWLPGDTPTMFGKMMTGSNTFSEYFWVGTFAHFFNGANFGLVLTLVFGRFATLKKTILVTYLWIAFIELGMMVGPPVGPITGLFGVRYMWPELFLLTLVAHIVYATILGILVHYWLKPEDNKWLWQFLKSDILTKT
;
A
#
# COMPACT_ATOMS: atom_id res chain seq x y z
N MET A 1 -31.58 -10.29 12.63
CA MET A 1 -30.26 -10.24 11.96
C MET A 1 -29.26 -10.94 12.88
N ASP A 2 -28.55 -11.96 12.41
CA ASP A 2 -27.62 -12.73 13.27
C ASP A 2 -26.43 -11.85 13.68
N ALA A 3 -26.30 -11.59 14.99
CA ALA A 3 -25.31 -10.66 15.55
C ALA A 3 -23.86 -11.06 15.24
N SER A 4 -23.59 -12.32 14.91
CA SER A 4 -22.27 -12.80 14.51
C SER A 4 -21.84 -12.34 13.11
N LYS A 5 -22.81 -12.15 12.21
CA LYS A 5 -22.60 -11.82 10.80
C LYS A 5 -22.24 -10.35 10.61
N ASN A 6 -22.95 -9.47 11.31
CA ASN A 6 -22.64 -8.04 11.32
C ASN A 6 -21.20 -7.79 11.82
N LYS A 7 -20.73 -8.59 12.79
CA LYS A 7 -19.37 -8.48 13.36
C LYS A 7 -18.27 -8.73 12.32
N LYS A 8 -18.41 -9.71 11.42
CA LYS A 8 -17.40 -9.98 10.38
C LYS A 8 -17.34 -8.85 9.35
N SER A 9 -18.50 -8.37 8.91
CA SER A 9 -18.57 -7.27 7.93
C SER A 9 -17.98 -5.98 8.49
N ILE A 10 -18.33 -5.64 9.74
CA ILE A 10 -17.70 -4.50 10.45
C ILE A 10 -16.19 -4.73 10.58
N LEU A 11 -15.75 -5.90 11.02
CA LEU A 11 -14.32 -6.20 11.15
C LEU A 11 -13.59 -6.07 9.81
N THR A 12 -14.19 -6.54 8.71
CA THR A 12 -13.61 -6.43 7.36
C THR A 12 -13.40 -4.98 6.97
N LEU A 13 -14.40 -4.12 7.21
CA LEU A 13 -14.29 -2.69 6.95
C LEU A 13 -13.21 -2.03 7.82
N ILE A 14 -13.17 -2.33 9.12
CA ILE A 14 -12.15 -1.77 10.00
C ILE A 14 -10.76 -2.23 9.56
N VAL A 15 -10.58 -3.49 9.16
CA VAL A 15 -9.29 -3.97 8.63
C VAL A 15 -8.94 -3.29 7.30
N LEU A 16 -9.90 -3.05 6.41
CA LEU A 16 -9.65 -2.33 5.17
C LEU A 16 -9.15 -0.90 5.43
N PHE A 17 -9.79 -0.18 6.35
CA PHE A 17 -9.43 1.21 6.66
C PHE A 17 -8.20 1.32 7.55
N ALA A 18 -8.21 0.69 8.73
CA ALA A 18 -7.09 0.75 9.68
C ALA A 18 -5.91 -0.09 9.15
N GLY A 19 -6.15 -1.33 8.74
CA GLY A 19 -5.09 -2.21 8.28
C GLY A 19 -4.53 -1.83 6.91
N GLY A 20 -5.37 -1.39 5.96
CA GLY A 20 -4.97 -1.09 4.58
C GLY A 20 -4.67 0.39 4.33
N PHE A 21 -5.68 1.24 4.39
CA PHE A 21 -5.57 2.65 3.97
C PHE A 21 -4.71 3.51 4.92
N VAL A 22 -4.81 3.33 6.24
CA VAL A 22 -4.06 4.18 7.19
C VAL A 22 -2.56 4.16 6.92
N PRO A 23 -1.89 3.01 6.74
CA PRO A 23 -0.46 3.01 6.44
C PRO A 23 -0.11 3.59 5.08
N ILE A 24 -0.96 3.40 4.06
CA ILE A 24 -0.79 4.01 2.72
C ILE A 24 -0.86 5.54 2.81
N MET A 25 -1.82 6.05 3.58
CA MET A 25 -2.09 7.47 3.68
C MET A 25 -1.05 8.23 4.50
N LEU A 26 -0.26 7.57 5.37
CA LEU A 26 0.81 8.23 6.11
C LEU A 26 1.73 9.01 5.17
N ILE A 27 2.15 8.41 4.06
CA ILE A 27 3.07 9.04 3.10
C ILE A 27 2.38 10.19 2.37
N VAL A 28 1.24 9.91 1.73
CA VAL A 28 0.51 10.88 0.90
C VAL A 28 0.11 12.11 1.71
N LEU A 29 -0.39 11.91 2.94
CA LEU A 29 -0.83 13.00 3.80
C LEU A 29 0.36 13.79 4.37
N SER A 30 1.46 13.13 4.74
CA SER A 30 2.64 13.82 5.26
C SER A 30 3.28 14.72 4.20
N PHE A 31 3.48 14.19 2.99
CA PHE A 31 4.03 14.98 1.88
C PHE A 31 3.03 16.01 1.34
N GLY A 32 1.74 15.66 1.23
CA GLY A 32 0.69 16.61 0.86
C GLY A 32 0.57 17.79 1.83
N TYR A 33 0.72 17.54 3.14
CA TYR A 33 0.80 18.61 4.13
C TYR A 33 2.01 19.53 3.90
N ALA A 34 3.18 18.96 3.63
CA ALA A 34 4.38 19.75 3.38
C ALA A 34 4.29 20.57 2.09
N GLU A 35 3.83 19.95 1.00
CA GLU A 35 3.86 20.50 -0.36
C GLU A 35 2.68 21.44 -0.62
N TYR A 36 1.46 21.04 -0.25
CA TYR A 36 0.26 21.82 -0.55
C TYR A 36 -0.15 22.75 0.58
N PHE A 37 -0.12 22.29 1.83
CA PHE A 37 -0.59 23.10 2.96
C PHE A 37 0.49 24.06 3.48
N LYS A 38 1.73 23.61 3.55
CA LYS A 38 2.88 24.42 4.00
C LYS A 38 3.69 25.03 2.85
N ALA A 39 3.31 24.77 1.60
CA ALA A 39 3.93 25.31 0.39
C ALA A 39 5.47 25.20 0.41
N GLN A 40 6.00 24.09 0.92
CA GLN A 40 7.44 23.90 1.02
C GLN A 40 8.02 23.58 -0.35
N ALA A 41 9.01 24.36 -0.76
CA ALA A 41 9.78 24.11 -1.97
C ALA A 41 10.61 22.83 -1.83
N ILE A 42 10.83 22.16 -2.96
CA ILE A 42 11.59 20.91 -3.10
C ILE A 42 12.93 21.02 -2.38
N GLY A 43 13.24 20.04 -1.52
CA GLY A 43 14.51 19.96 -0.80
C GLY A 43 14.39 19.38 0.61
N PRO A 44 15.46 19.43 1.42
CA PRO A 44 15.50 18.83 2.77
C PRO A 44 14.41 19.35 3.72
N LYS A 45 13.92 20.56 3.48
CA LYS A 45 12.82 21.17 4.27
C LYS A 45 11.49 20.43 4.11
N VAL A 46 11.19 19.90 2.91
CA VAL A 46 9.95 19.13 2.67
C VAL A 46 9.89 17.91 3.57
N ILE A 47 11.00 17.16 3.70
CA ILE A 47 11.07 15.98 4.57
C ILE A 47 10.84 16.38 6.04
N LYS A 48 11.45 17.47 6.50
CA LYS A 48 11.27 17.96 7.88
C LYS A 48 9.83 18.38 8.17
N VAL A 49 9.15 19.02 7.22
CA VAL A 49 7.75 19.43 7.39
C VAL A 49 6.80 18.25 7.25
N ALA A 50 7.10 17.29 6.36
CA ALA A 50 6.36 16.04 6.28
C ALA A 50 6.46 15.26 7.60
N HIS A 51 7.64 15.23 8.22
CA HIS A 51 7.86 14.65 9.55
C HIS A 51 6.97 15.31 10.64
N GLN A 52 6.79 16.64 10.62
CA GLN A 52 5.93 17.33 11.60
C GLN A 52 4.49 16.82 11.58
N PHE A 53 3.95 16.51 10.40
CA PHE A 53 2.65 15.86 10.26
C PHE A 53 2.73 14.36 10.59
N GLY A 54 3.79 13.70 10.12
CA GLY A 54 4.02 12.27 10.28
C GLY A 54 4.07 11.85 11.74
N VAL A 55 4.72 12.60 12.64
CA VAL A 55 4.87 12.25 14.07
C VAL A 55 3.54 11.96 14.76
N PRO A 56 2.58 12.91 14.85
CA PRO A 56 1.31 12.64 15.50
C PRO A 56 0.52 11.54 14.76
N TYR A 57 0.58 11.49 13.43
CA TYR A 57 -0.07 10.43 12.67
C TYR A 57 0.51 9.04 13.04
N ILE A 58 1.83 8.94 13.19
CA ILE A 58 2.52 7.69 13.53
C ILE A 58 2.04 7.18 14.89
N PHE A 59 2.09 8.03 15.91
CA PHE A 59 1.77 7.63 17.29
C PHE A 59 0.29 7.40 17.53
N PHE A 60 -0.59 8.25 16.96
CA PHE A 60 -2.03 8.19 17.26
C PHE A 60 -2.86 7.41 16.26
N ILE A 61 -2.35 7.15 15.05
CA ILE A 61 -3.12 6.51 13.97
C ILE A 61 -2.41 5.27 13.45
N TYR A 62 -1.16 5.40 13.00
CA TYR A 62 -0.41 4.32 12.35
C TYR A 62 -0.08 3.14 13.28
N ILE A 63 0.53 3.41 14.45
CA ILE A 63 0.88 2.36 15.42
C ILE A 63 -0.39 1.66 15.93
N PRO A 64 -1.45 2.37 16.39
CA PRO A 64 -2.71 1.72 16.76
C PRO A 64 -3.31 0.87 15.64
N ALA A 65 -3.22 1.33 14.40
CA ALA A 65 -3.71 0.58 13.25
C ALA A 65 -2.93 -0.72 12.98
N ILE A 66 -1.59 -0.70 13.15
CA ILE A 66 -0.75 -1.91 13.06
C ILE A 66 -1.11 -2.88 14.18
N LEU A 67 -1.22 -2.41 15.42
CA LEU A 67 -1.60 -3.26 16.56
C LEU A 67 -2.98 -3.89 16.35
N PHE A 68 -3.93 -3.12 15.82
CA PHE A 68 -5.24 -3.62 15.42
C PHE A 68 -5.13 -4.68 14.31
N LEU A 69 -4.33 -4.46 13.28
CA LEU A 69 -4.13 -5.42 12.19
C LEU A 69 -3.54 -6.74 12.68
N ILE A 70 -2.56 -6.68 13.59
CA ILE A 70 -1.98 -7.87 14.24
C ILE A 70 -3.05 -8.60 15.04
N TRP A 71 -3.82 -7.89 15.86
CA TRP A 71 -4.94 -8.48 16.58
C TRP A 71 -5.96 -9.13 15.63
N ALA A 72 -6.33 -8.44 14.54
CA ALA A 72 -7.29 -8.93 13.57
C ALA A 72 -6.80 -10.22 12.89
N LEU A 73 -5.52 -10.30 12.53
CA LEU A 73 -4.90 -11.52 12.01
C LEU A 73 -5.05 -12.70 12.99
N VAL A 74 -4.69 -12.50 14.26
CA VAL A 74 -4.77 -13.56 15.28
C VAL A 74 -6.23 -13.97 15.53
N TYR A 75 -7.13 -13.00 15.65
CA TYR A 75 -8.54 -13.23 15.93
C TYR A 75 -9.27 -13.94 14.77
N THR A 76 -9.01 -13.51 13.53
CA THR A 76 -9.66 -14.09 12.34
C THR A 76 -9.14 -15.49 12.02
N LYS A 77 -7.90 -15.81 12.40
CA LYS A 77 -7.27 -17.12 12.14
C LYS A 77 -8.05 -18.32 12.64
N LYS A 78 -8.92 -18.18 13.64
CA LYS A 78 -9.82 -19.27 14.08
C LYS A 78 -11.28 -19.00 13.70
N LYS A 79 -11.71 -17.73 13.74
CA LYS A 79 -13.13 -17.36 13.69
C LYS A 79 -13.67 -17.07 12.29
N TYR A 80 -12.83 -16.50 11.42
CA TYR A 80 -13.21 -16.05 10.08
C TYR A 80 -12.09 -16.41 9.09
N GLN A 81 -12.01 -17.69 8.73
CA GLN A 81 -10.91 -18.24 7.93
C GLN A 81 -10.73 -17.57 6.57
N ASP A 82 -11.83 -17.19 5.94
CA ASP A 82 -11.84 -16.49 4.66
C ASP A 82 -11.29 -15.06 4.78
N LEU A 83 -11.69 -14.33 5.81
CA LEU A 83 -11.11 -13.02 6.13
C LEU A 83 -9.63 -13.14 6.50
N TYR A 84 -9.25 -14.11 7.34
CA TYR A 84 -7.84 -14.36 7.69
C TYR A 84 -6.99 -14.59 6.44
N ARG A 85 -7.43 -15.46 5.53
CA ARG A 85 -6.71 -15.74 4.28
C ARG A 85 -6.53 -14.48 3.45
N ARG A 86 -7.58 -13.67 3.27
CA ARG A 86 -7.46 -12.40 2.53
C ARG A 86 -6.44 -11.47 3.18
N ILE A 87 -6.48 -11.31 4.50
CA ILE A 87 -5.54 -10.43 5.20
C ILE A 87 -4.11 -10.94 5.05
N TRP A 88 -3.86 -12.20 5.40
CA TRP A 88 -2.53 -12.80 5.36
C TRP A 88 -1.96 -12.84 3.95
N VAL A 89 -2.73 -13.32 2.97
CA VAL A 89 -2.28 -13.43 1.57
C VAL A 89 -2.03 -12.04 0.99
N GLY A 90 -2.91 -11.06 1.26
CA GLY A 90 -2.72 -9.70 0.80
C GLY A 90 -1.42 -9.09 1.30
N LEU A 91 -1.18 -9.19 2.61
CA LEU A 91 0.04 -8.67 3.23
C LEU A 91 1.30 -9.37 2.72
N ALA A 92 1.31 -10.71 2.71
CA ALA A 92 2.48 -11.48 2.31
C ALA A 92 2.78 -11.31 0.81
N ALA A 93 1.77 -11.40 -0.05
CA ALA A 93 1.95 -11.24 -1.50
C ALA A 93 2.36 -9.81 -1.86
N GLY A 94 1.79 -8.80 -1.20
CA GLY A 94 2.17 -7.40 -1.40
C GLY A 94 3.62 -7.13 -0.99
N ALA A 95 4.04 -7.62 0.19
CA ALA A 95 5.43 -7.48 0.64
C ALA A 95 6.44 -8.16 -0.30
N ILE A 96 6.11 -9.34 -0.83
CA ILE A 96 6.97 -10.05 -1.79
C ILE A 96 7.01 -9.32 -3.13
N ALA A 97 5.86 -8.82 -3.61
CA ALA A 97 5.80 -8.04 -4.83
C ALA A 97 6.65 -6.75 -4.74
N THR A 98 6.77 -6.14 -3.55
CA THR A 98 7.64 -4.99 -3.32
C THR A 98 9.11 -5.28 -3.61
N ILE A 99 9.58 -6.52 -3.40
CA ILE A 99 10.97 -6.90 -3.75
C ILE A 99 11.20 -6.73 -5.25
N GLY A 100 10.26 -7.20 -6.08
CA GLY A 100 10.36 -7.05 -7.54
C GLY A 100 10.25 -5.60 -8.00
N LEU A 101 9.39 -4.82 -7.34
CA LEU A 101 9.29 -3.37 -7.56
C LEU A 101 10.62 -2.67 -7.25
N ASP A 102 11.21 -2.95 -6.09
CA ASP A 102 12.47 -2.32 -5.65
C ASP A 102 13.65 -2.71 -6.51
N TRP A 103 13.68 -3.93 -7.04
CA TRP A 103 14.70 -4.34 -8.01
C TRP A 103 14.75 -3.39 -9.21
N ILE A 104 13.59 -3.06 -9.79
CA ILE A 104 13.51 -2.12 -10.91
C ILE A 104 13.85 -0.70 -10.45
N ARG A 105 13.31 -0.26 -9.31
CA ARG A 105 13.49 1.11 -8.84
C ARG A 105 14.94 1.41 -8.46
N GLN A 106 15.64 0.46 -7.86
CA GLN A 106 17.05 0.62 -7.51
C GLN A 106 17.91 0.90 -8.76
N MET A 107 17.59 0.28 -9.90
CA MET A 107 18.25 0.60 -11.18
C MET A 107 18.01 2.06 -11.58
N GLY A 108 16.80 2.57 -11.36
CA GLY A 108 16.49 3.98 -11.59
C GLY A 108 17.23 4.95 -10.67
N VAL A 109 17.39 4.59 -9.39
CA VAL A 109 18.19 5.39 -8.44
C VAL A 109 19.65 5.43 -8.88
N ILE A 110 20.24 4.28 -9.25
CA ILE A 110 21.63 4.17 -9.70
C ILE A 110 21.86 5.00 -10.98
N ASN A 111 20.89 5.03 -11.90
CA ASN A 111 20.97 5.80 -13.14
C ASN A 111 20.49 7.26 -13.00
N GLY A 112 20.12 7.71 -11.79
CA GLY A 112 19.63 9.07 -11.53
C GLY A 112 18.22 9.38 -12.05
N TRP A 113 17.49 8.39 -12.59
CA TRP A 113 16.14 8.54 -13.12
C TRP A 113 15.08 8.75 -12.03
N LEU A 114 15.40 8.36 -10.79
CA LEU A 114 14.59 8.66 -9.62
C LEU A 114 15.27 9.72 -8.74
N PRO A 115 14.52 10.68 -8.18
CA PRO A 115 15.07 11.76 -7.35
C PRO A 115 15.61 11.25 -6.00
N GLY A 116 15.29 10.02 -5.63
CA GLY A 116 15.82 9.38 -4.44
C GLY A 116 15.26 7.99 -4.20
N ASP A 117 15.93 7.29 -3.30
CA ASP A 117 15.50 6.00 -2.79
C ASP A 117 14.31 6.16 -1.83
N THR A 118 13.31 5.28 -1.94
CA THR A 118 12.05 5.39 -1.18
C THR A 118 12.17 4.98 0.28
N PRO A 119 12.79 3.84 0.61
CA PRO A 119 13.21 3.56 1.98
C PRO A 119 13.90 4.76 2.64
N THR A 120 14.85 5.41 1.95
CA THR A 120 15.49 6.62 2.47
C THR A 120 14.49 7.75 2.72
N MET A 121 13.63 8.08 1.75
CA MET A 121 12.64 9.15 1.88
C MET A 121 11.64 8.89 3.01
N PHE A 122 11.09 7.68 3.09
CA PHE A 122 10.13 7.29 4.11
C PHE A 122 10.77 7.27 5.49
N GLY A 123 11.96 6.69 5.60
CA GLY A 123 12.70 6.59 6.85
C GLY A 123 13.00 7.96 7.45
N LYS A 124 13.52 8.89 6.63
CA LYS A 124 13.84 10.25 7.09
C LYS A 124 12.58 11.02 7.48
N MET A 125 11.48 10.85 6.75
CA MET A 125 10.19 11.44 7.10
C MET A 125 9.65 10.88 8.42
N MET A 126 9.72 9.58 8.64
CA MET A 126 9.14 8.97 9.85
C MET A 126 9.99 9.20 11.10
N THR A 127 11.32 9.19 10.97
CA THR A 127 12.24 9.33 12.10
C THR A 127 12.65 10.78 12.37
N GLY A 128 12.59 11.65 11.36
CA GLY A 128 13.17 12.99 11.41
C GLY A 128 14.70 12.99 11.38
N SER A 129 15.32 11.82 11.24
CA SER A 129 16.76 11.63 11.32
C SER A 129 17.43 11.60 9.95
N ASN A 130 18.66 12.09 9.89
CA ASN A 130 19.55 11.88 8.74
C ASN A 130 20.57 10.76 8.98
N THR A 131 20.54 10.12 10.15
CA THR A 131 21.44 9.04 10.51
C THR A 131 20.98 7.74 9.84
N PHE A 132 21.87 7.12 9.04
CA PHE A 132 21.57 5.91 8.29
C PHE A 132 20.96 4.79 9.16
N SER A 133 21.57 4.49 10.31
CA SER A 133 21.11 3.42 11.20
C SER A 133 19.72 3.66 11.79
N GLU A 134 19.27 4.91 11.87
CA GLU A 134 17.95 5.27 12.38
C GLU A 134 16.90 5.24 11.28
N TYR A 135 17.16 5.89 10.14
CA TYR A 135 16.14 5.99 9.09
C TYR A 135 16.02 4.73 8.25
N PHE A 136 17.10 3.98 8.02
CA PHE A 136 17.11 2.91 7.03
C PHE A 136 16.11 1.81 7.37
N TRP A 137 16.16 1.27 8.60
CA TRP A 137 15.28 0.18 9.01
C TRP A 137 13.81 0.60 9.06
N VAL A 138 13.52 1.80 9.57
CA VAL A 138 12.16 2.35 9.62
C VAL A 138 11.63 2.56 8.21
N GLY A 139 12.46 3.11 7.32
CA GLY A 139 12.13 3.36 5.93
C GLY A 139 11.88 2.10 5.12
N THR A 140 12.75 1.10 5.24
CA THR A 140 12.57 -0.21 4.60
C THR A 140 11.30 -0.87 5.10
N PHE A 141 11.08 -0.91 6.41
CA PHE A 141 9.84 -1.45 6.97
C PHE A 141 8.61 -0.72 6.41
N ALA A 142 8.60 0.61 6.45
CA ALA A 142 7.48 1.42 5.98
C ALA A 142 7.19 1.19 4.49
N HIS A 143 8.23 1.06 3.67
CA HIS A 143 8.09 0.84 2.24
C HIS A 143 7.52 -0.55 1.93
N PHE A 144 8.06 -1.59 2.56
CA PHE A 144 7.54 -2.95 2.42
C PHE A 144 6.13 -3.11 2.98
N PHE A 145 5.85 -2.49 4.11
CA PHE A 145 4.53 -2.50 4.72
C PHE A 145 3.51 -1.72 3.87
N ASN A 146 3.92 -0.63 3.23
CA ASN A 146 3.09 0.08 2.26
C ASN A 146 2.70 -0.82 1.06
N GLY A 147 3.66 -1.58 0.53
CA GLY A 147 3.38 -2.61 -0.48
C GLY A 147 2.44 -3.71 0.01
N ALA A 148 2.73 -4.29 1.17
CA ALA A 148 1.86 -5.27 1.83
C ALA A 148 0.41 -4.77 1.90
N ASN A 149 0.23 -3.48 2.20
CA ASN A 149 -1.07 -2.85 2.32
C ASN A 149 -1.80 -2.67 0.98
N PHE A 150 -1.11 -2.39 -0.12
CA PHE A 150 -1.73 -2.42 -1.44
C PHE A 150 -2.24 -3.84 -1.79
N GLY A 151 -1.52 -4.88 -1.39
CA GLY A 151 -1.97 -6.27 -1.51
C GLY A 151 -3.15 -6.60 -0.58
N LEU A 152 -3.16 -6.08 0.64
CA LEU A 152 -4.28 -6.20 1.57
C LEU A 152 -5.56 -5.56 0.99
N VAL A 153 -5.47 -4.35 0.45
CA VAL A 153 -6.60 -3.68 -0.21
C VAL A 153 -7.09 -4.51 -1.39
N LEU A 154 -6.20 -4.99 -2.26
CA LEU A 154 -6.56 -5.83 -3.41
C LEU A 154 -7.37 -7.08 -2.99
N THR A 155 -6.88 -7.81 -1.99
CA THR A 155 -7.48 -9.08 -1.56
C THR A 155 -8.79 -8.90 -0.79
N LEU A 156 -8.94 -7.82 -0.01
CA LEU A 156 -10.20 -7.48 0.65
C LEU A 156 -11.23 -6.94 -0.33
N VAL A 157 -10.82 -6.09 -1.28
CA VAL A 157 -11.73 -5.43 -2.21
C VAL A 157 -12.17 -6.36 -3.35
N PHE A 158 -11.24 -7.10 -3.94
CA PHE A 158 -11.51 -7.87 -5.15
C PHE A 158 -11.47 -9.39 -4.91
N GLY A 159 -10.62 -9.87 -3.99
CA GLY A 159 -10.41 -11.30 -3.76
C GLY A 159 -9.74 -12.00 -4.95
N ARG A 160 -10.12 -13.25 -5.21
CA ARG A 160 -9.59 -14.08 -6.31
C ARG A 160 -10.57 -14.13 -7.49
N PHE A 161 -10.09 -14.05 -8.73
CA PHE A 161 -10.93 -14.32 -9.89
C PHE A 161 -10.81 -15.76 -10.37
N ALA A 162 -11.81 -16.21 -11.14
CA ALA A 162 -11.91 -17.58 -11.67
C ALA A 162 -10.67 -18.02 -12.47
N THR A 163 -9.99 -17.08 -13.12
CA THR A 163 -8.78 -17.36 -13.91
C THR A 163 -7.62 -16.48 -13.47
N LEU A 164 -6.40 -16.99 -13.67
CA LEU A 164 -5.17 -16.25 -13.44
C LEU A 164 -5.15 -14.95 -14.25
N LYS A 165 -5.51 -15.02 -15.54
CA LYS A 165 -5.57 -13.85 -16.44
C LYS A 165 -6.47 -12.73 -15.89
N LYS A 166 -7.65 -13.06 -15.37
CA LYS A 166 -8.56 -12.07 -14.77
C LYS A 166 -7.99 -11.48 -13.48
N THR A 167 -7.36 -12.31 -12.65
CA THR A 167 -6.75 -11.85 -11.39
C THR A 167 -5.60 -10.88 -11.66
N ILE A 168 -4.73 -11.21 -12.62
CA ILE A 168 -3.62 -10.33 -13.06
C ILE A 168 -4.17 -9.04 -13.67
N LEU A 169 -5.18 -9.11 -14.55
CA LEU A 169 -5.76 -7.91 -15.17
C LEU A 169 -6.33 -6.93 -14.13
N VAL A 170 -7.10 -7.42 -13.16
CA VAL A 170 -7.63 -6.56 -12.08
C VAL A 170 -6.51 -6.00 -11.22
N THR A 171 -5.46 -6.79 -10.98
CA THR A 171 -4.27 -6.31 -10.28
C THR A 171 -3.57 -5.20 -11.05
N TYR A 172 -3.42 -5.32 -12.39
CA TYR A 172 -2.88 -4.24 -13.20
C TYR A 172 -3.73 -2.98 -13.15
N LEU A 173 -5.05 -3.09 -13.25
CA LEU A 173 -5.94 -1.92 -13.17
C LEU A 173 -5.84 -1.23 -11.81
N TRP A 174 -5.80 -2.01 -10.73
CA TRP A 174 -5.60 -1.48 -9.38
C TRP A 174 -4.28 -0.74 -9.24
N ILE A 175 -3.19 -1.34 -9.70
CA ILE A 175 -1.85 -0.77 -9.55
C ILE A 175 -1.62 0.39 -10.52
N ALA A 176 -2.20 0.37 -11.72
CA ALA A 176 -2.21 1.51 -12.64
C ALA A 176 -2.93 2.71 -12.04
N PHE A 177 -4.05 2.51 -11.33
CA PHE A 177 -4.71 3.59 -10.60
C PHE A 177 -3.79 4.23 -9.55
N ILE A 178 -3.03 3.42 -8.80
CA ILE A 178 -2.06 3.91 -7.81
C ILE A 178 -0.90 4.66 -8.48
N GLU A 179 -0.34 4.11 -9.56
CA GLU A 179 0.74 4.72 -10.34
C GLU A 179 0.33 6.09 -10.87
N LEU A 180 -0.86 6.19 -11.50
CA LEU A 180 -1.38 7.46 -11.98
C LEU A 180 -1.60 8.45 -10.84
N GLY A 181 -2.16 7.99 -9.71
CA GLY A 181 -2.33 8.81 -8.51
C GLY A 181 -1.01 9.35 -7.97
N MET A 182 0.04 8.53 -7.94
CA MET A 182 1.38 8.94 -7.53
C MET A 182 1.98 9.95 -8.52
N MET A 183 1.83 9.75 -9.83
CA MET A 183 2.40 10.65 -10.85
C MET A 183 1.80 12.05 -10.87
N VAL A 184 0.59 12.20 -10.34
CA VAL A 184 -0.09 13.51 -10.26
C VAL A 184 -0.11 14.09 -8.85
N GLY A 185 0.01 13.25 -7.82
CA GLY A 185 -0.11 13.61 -6.41
C GLY A 185 1.22 13.61 -5.64
N PRO A 186 1.18 13.94 -4.34
CA PRO A 186 2.33 13.92 -3.46
C PRO A 186 2.93 12.51 -3.29
N PRO A 187 4.27 12.37 -3.18
CA PRO A 187 5.26 13.43 -3.33
C PRO A 187 5.69 13.68 -4.79
N VAL A 188 5.41 12.76 -5.72
CA VAL A 188 6.05 12.75 -7.04
C VAL A 188 5.58 13.91 -7.93
N GLY A 189 4.27 14.10 -8.10
CA GLY A 189 3.75 15.18 -8.95
C GLY A 189 4.28 16.58 -8.57
N PRO A 190 4.18 17.00 -7.29
CA PRO A 190 4.72 18.28 -6.83
C PRO A 190 6.25 18.39 -6.96
N ILE A 191 7.00 17.33 -6.69
CA ILE A 191 8.47 17.37 -6.74
C ILE A 191 8.98 17.34 -8.17
N THR A 192 8.49 16.43 -9.01
CA THR A 192 9.06 16.17 -10.33
C THR A 192 8.25 16.78 -11.48
N GLY A 193 7.12 17.42 -11.17
CA GLY A 193 6.10 17.76 -12.19
C GLY A 193 5.25 16.55 -12.56
N LEU A 194 4.10 16.77 -13.18
CA LEU A 194 3.19 15.70 -13.61
C LEU A 194 3.96 14.71 -14.48
N PHE A 195 3.95 13.44 -14.11
CA PHE A 195 4.70 12.37 -14.79
C PHE A 195 6.23 12.58 -14.88
N GLY A 196 6.82 13.52 -14.12
CA GLY A 196 8.27 13.75 -14.10
C GLY A 196 8.80 14.78 -15.10
N VAL A 197 7.93 15.56 -15.75
CA VAL A 197 8.31 16.55 -16.78
C VAL A 197 9.32 17.63 -16.36
N ARG A 198 9.53 17.84 -15.06
CA ARG A 198 10.53 18.79 -14.51
C ARG A 198 11.77 18.12 -13.92
N TYR A 199 11.92 16.80 -14.09
CA TYR A 199 13.07 16.06 -13.55
C TYR A 199 13.73 15.18 -14.63
N MET A 200 13.12 14.05 -14.99
CA MET A 200 13.70 13.05 -15.91
C MET A 200 12.57 12.43 -16.75
N TRP A 201 12.12 13.14 -17.77
CA TRP A 201 11.06 12.68 -18.67
C TRP A 201 11.64 12.16 -19.99
N PRO A 202 11.24 10.96 -20.46
CA PRO A 202 10.19 10.08 -19.93
C PRO A 202 10.67 9.00 -18.94
N GLU A 203 11.96 9.00 -18.58
CA GLU A 203 12.60 7.90 -17.85
C GLU A 203 11.98 7.62 -16.49
N LEU A 204 11.66 8.65 -15.71
CA LEU A 204 11.03 8.51 -14.39
C LEU A 204 9.70 7.76 -14.50
N PHE A 205 8.83 8.19 -15.43
CA PHE A 205 7.52 7.59 -15.62
C PHE A 205 7.63 6.18 -16.18
N LEU A 206 8.45 5.95 -17.20
CA LEU A 206 8.59 4.62 -17.79
C LEU A 206 9.16 3.61 -16.79
N LEU A 207 10.16 4.00 -16.01
CA LEU A 207 10.74 3.14 -14.98
C LEU A 207 9.73 2.79 -13.89
N THR A 208 9.02 3.78 -13.36
CA THR A 208 8.01 3.57 -12.30
C THR A 208 6.84 2.75 -12.81
N LEU A 209 6.36 3.00 -14.03
CA LEU A 209 5.35 2.18 -14.68
C LEU A 209 5.80 0.72 -14.79
N VAL A 210 7.03 0.46 -15.25
CA VAL A 210 7.58 -0.90 -15.33
C VAL A 210 7.71 -1.54 -13.95
N ALA A 211 8.17 -0.80 -12.95
CA ALA A 211 8.25 -1.30 -11.57
C ALA A 211 6.88 -1.71 -11.02
N HIS A 212 5.84 -0.94 -11.33
CA HIS A 212 4.46 -1.24 -10.95
C HIS A 212 3.85 -2.40 -11.75
N ILE A 213 4.23 -2.58 -13.02
CA ILE A 213 3.86 -3.78 -13.80
C ILE A 213 4.50 -5.02 -13.19
N VAL A 214 5.78 -4.97 -12.81
CA VAL A 214 6.45 -6.10 -12.12
C VAL A 214 5.76 -6.42 -10.80
N TYR A 215 5.49 -5.38 -9.99
CA TYR A 215 4.73 -5.52 -8.75
C TYR A 215 3.38 -6.21 -8.97
N ALA A 216 2.58 -5.69 -9.92
CA ALA A 216 1.24 -6.20 -10.20
C ALA A 216 1.25 -7.63 -10.74
N THR A 217 2.27 -7.99 -11.52
CA THR A 217 2.46 -9.37 -12.02
C THR A 217 2.68 -10.33 -10.85
N ILE A 218 3.66 -10.04 -9.99
CA ILE A 218 3.99 -10.88 -8.83
C ILE A 218 2.79 -10.96 -7.90
N LEU A 219 2.19 -9.82 -7.54
CA LEU A 219 1.03 -9.76 -6.65
C LEU A 219 -0.15 -10.57 -7.23
N GLY A 220 -0.48 -10.37 -8.51
CA GLY A 220 -1.62 -11.04 -9.16
C GLY A 220 -1.44 -12.55 -9.24
N ILE A 221 -0.21 -13.03 -9.50
CA ILE A 221 0.13 -14.46 -9.49
C ILE A 221 -0.03 -15.03 -8.08
N LEU A 222 0.62 -14.43 -7.08
CA LEU A 222 0.59 -14.93 -5.71
C LEU A 222 -0.84 -14.91 -5.14
N VAL A 223 -1.59 -13.84 -5.34
CA VAL A 223 -2.99 -13.74 -4.91
C VAL A 223 -3.84 -14.83 -5.55
N HIS A 224 -3.67 -15.12 -6.84
CA HIS A 224 -4.45 -16.16 -7.51
C HIS A 224 -4.19 -17.56 -6.92
N TYR A 225 -2.92 -17.87 -6.64
CA TYR A 225 -2.53 -19.20 -6.17
C TYR A 225 -2.70 -19.40 -4.66
N TRP A 226 -2.53 -18.34 -3.87
CA TRP A 226 -2.59 -18.42 -2.41
C TRP A 226 -4.00 -18.23 -1.85
N LEU A 227 -4.87 -17.49 -2.54
CA LEU A 227 -6.30 -17.47 -2.20
C LEU A 227 -7.01 -18.73 -2.72
N LYS A 228 -8.02 -19.18 -1.98
CA LYS A 228 -8.83 -20.34 -2.39
C LYS A 228 -9.87 -19.94 -3.44
N PRO A 229 -10.37 -20.88 -4.26
CA PRO A 229 -11.43 -20.59 -5.22
C PRO A 229 -12.70 -19.98 -4.59
N GLU A 230 -12.98 -20.29 -3.33
CA GLU A 230 -14.10 -19.74 -2.55
C GLU A 230 -13.89 -18.26 -2.13
N ASP A 231 -12.66 -17.74 -2.20
CA ASP A 231 -12.33 -16.34 -1.87
C ASP A 231 -12.61 -15.40 -3.07
N ASN A 232 -13.60 -15.72 -3.89
CA ASN A 232 -13.87 -15.07 -5.18
C ASN A 232 -14.85 -13.88 -5.15
N LYS A 233 -15.31 -13.53 -3.95
CA LYS A 233 -16.28 -12.45 -3.75
C LYS A 233 -15.55 -11.11 -3.64
N TRP A 234 -15.95 -10.13 -4.45
CA TRP A 234 -15.59 -8.73 -4.22
C TRP A 234 -16.24 -8.18 -2.94
N LEU A 235 -15.77 -7.03 -2.44
CA LEU A 235 -16.09 -6.50 -1.11
C LEU A 235 -17.58 -6.53 -0.79
N TRP A 236 -18.42 -5.98 -1.66
CA TRP A 236 -19.85 -5.90 -1.40
C TRP A 236 -20.50 -7.28 -1.22
N GLN A 237 -20.15 -8.23 -2.08
CA GLN A 237 -20.61 -9.62 -1.93
C GLN A 237 -20.00 -10.27 -0.70
N PHE A 238 -18.73 -10.00 -0.37
CA PHE A 238 -18.07 -10.56 0.80
C PHE A 238 -18.72 -10.10 2.11
N LEU A 239 -19.12 -8.83 2.18
CA LEU A 239 -19.86 -8.25 3.31
C LEU A 239 -21.30 -8.77 3.41
N LYS A 240 -21.90 -9.19 2.27
CA LYS A 240 -23.28 -9.70 2.19
C LYS A 240 -23.39 -11.21 2.25
N SER A 241 -22.34 -11.96 1.94
CA SER A 241 -22.49 -13.39 1.62
C SER A 241 -22.85 -14.27 2.80
N ASP A 242 -22.79 -13.73 4.01
CA ASP A 242 -23.29 -14.41 5.19
C ASP A 242 -24.80 -14.17 5.42
N ILE A 243 -25.42 -13.21 4.70
CA ILE A 243 -26.84 -12.85 4.82
C ILE A 243 -27.75 -13.76 3.96
N LEU A 244 -27.24 -14.29 2.83
CA LEU A 244 -28.06 -14.92 1.79
C LEU A 244 -28.04 -16.46 1.78
N THR A 245 -27.37 -17.14 2.72
CA THR A 245 -27.45 -18.61 2.87
C THR A 245 -28.75 -19.11 3.52
N LYS A 246 -29.82 -18.32 3.43
CA LYS A 246 -31.19 -18.72 3.79
C LYS A 246 -32.09 -18.54 2.58
N THR A 247 -32.04 -19.49 1.67
CA THR A 247 -33.14 -19.89 0.79
C THR A 247 -32.95 -21.36 0.50
#